data_AF-A0A834EJJ5-F1
#
_entry.id   AF-A0A834EJJ5-F1
#
_cell.length_a   1.000
_cell.length_b   1.000
_cell.length_c   1.000
_cell.angle_alpha   90.00
_cell.angle_beta   90.00
_cell.angle_gamma   90.00
#
_symmetry.space_group_name_H-M   'P 1'
#
loop_
_entity.id
_entity.type
_entity.pdbx_description
1 polymer ?
#
loop_
_entity_poly.entity_id
_entity_poly.type
_entity_poly.pdbx_seq_one_letter_code
_entity_poly.pdbx_strand_id
1 'polypeptide(L)'
;MSEEDPRECAEPVEPAAQAPPPKTSDYYCVDENLPVRFNNPAWFRGYRPKAPVSVYRTSNQTYGGRAPTVHEMPDCPLKGIATHRCVPF
;
A
#
# COMPACT_ATOMS: atom_id res chain seq x y z
N MET A 1 -4.00 -8.77 47.06
CA MET A 1 -4.03 -8.08 45.75
C MET A 1 -3.32 -9.02 44.79
N SER A 2 -4.08 -9.79 44.02
CA SER A 2 -3.55 -10.83 43.14
C SER A 2 -3.01 -10.18 41.86
N GLU A 3 -1.77 -10.50 41.50
CA GLU A 3 -1.18 -10.14 40.21
C GLU A 3 -1.83 -11.02 39.13
N GLU A 4 -2.50 -10.40 38.16
CA GLU A 4 -3.06 -11.08 36.99
C GLU A 4 -2.10 -10.96 35.80
N ASP A 5 -2.00 -12.09 35.10
CA ASP A 5 -0.99 -12.47 34.11
C ASP A 5 -1.04 -11.59 32.84
N PRO A 6 0.08 -10.98 32.40
CA PRO A 6 0.09 -10.20 31.18
C PRO A 6 0.40 -11.09 29.97
N ARG A 7 -0.54 -11.08 29.00
CA ARG A 7 -0.40 -11.31 27.54
C ARG A 7 -1.16 -12.53 27.04
N GLU A 8 -2.44 -12.32 26.76
CA GLU A 8 -3.08 -13.05 25.69
C GLU A 8 -2.50 -12.51 24.37
N CYS A 9 -1.54 -13.26 23.81
CA CYS A 9 -0.97 -13.02 22.51
C CYS A 9 -2.10 -13.06 21.47
N ALA A 10 -2.49 -11.89 20.95
CA ALA A 10 -3.37 -11.83 19.80
C ALA A 10 -2.69 -12.58 18.65
N GLU A 11 -3.25 -13.73 18.30
CA GLU A 11 -2.75 -14.59 17.24
C GLU A 11 -2.75 -13.80 15.92
N PRO A 12 -1.67 -13.83 15.13
CA PRO A 12 -1.69 -13.25 13.81
C PRO A 12 -2.69 -14.07 12.97
N VAL A 13 -3.83 -13.47 12.66
CA VAL A 13 -4.73 -14.00 11.62
C VAL A 13 -3.90 -14.08 10.33
N GLU A 14 -3.54 -15.31 9.98
CA GLU A 14 -2.95 -15.69 8.71
C GLU A 14 -3.84 -15.08 7.60
N PRO A 15 -3.29 -14.24 6.70
CA PRO A 15 -4.08 -13.75 5.59
C PRO A 15 -4.42 -14.96 4.72
N ALA A 16 -5.70 -15.35 4.74
CA ALA A 16 -6.30 -16.25 3.76
C ALA A 16 -5.76 -15.89 2.37
N ALA A 17 -5.51 -16.89 1.52
CA ALA A 17 -5.04 -16.72 0.15
C ALA A 17 -6.03 -15.83 -0.61
N GLN A 18 -5.86 -14.51 -0.47
CA GLN A 18 -6.69 -13.51 -1.10
C GLN A 18 -6.40 -13.57 -2.59
N ALA A 19 -7.45 -13.34 -3.38
CA ALA A 19 -7.36 -13.16 -4.81
C ALA A 19 -6.12 -12.33 -5.20
N PRO A 20 -5.52 -12.58 -6.39
CA PRO A 20 -4.37 -11.81 -6.83
C PRO A 20 -4.64 -10.32 -6.62
N PRO A 21 -3.68 -9.58 -6.03
CA PRO A 21 -3.91 -8.20 -5.65
C PRO A 21 -4.36 -7.39 -6.87
N PRO A 22 -5.35 -6.51 -6.72
CA PRO A 22 -5.90 -5.74 -7.82
C PRO A 22 -4.82 -4.91 -8.50
N LYS A 23 -4.79 -4.93 -9.83
CA LYS A 23 -3.87 -4.12 -10.65
C LYS A 23 -4.56 -2.84 -11.08
N THR A 24 -3.81 -1.78 -11.35
CA THR A 24 -4.41 -0.52 -11.83
C THR A 24 -5.01 -0.68 -13.22
N SER A 25 -4.37 -1.49 -14.08
CA SER A 25 -4.84 -1.80 -15.44
C SER A 25 -6.20 -2.51 -15.49
N ASP A 26 -6.63 -3.14 -14.39
CA ASP A 26 -7.91 -3.83 -14.33
C ASP A 26 -9.07 -2.83 -14.17
N TYR A 27 -8.79 -1.62 -13.67
CA TYR A 27 -9.80 -0.58 -13.38
C TYR A 27 -9.65 0.67 -14.27
N TYR A 28 -8.43 0.97 -14.72
CA TYR A 28 -8.11 2.18 -15.46
C TYR A 28 -7.29 1.87 -16.72
N CYS A 29 -7.41 2.75 -17.71
CA CYS A 29 -6.55 2.71 -18.89
C CYS A 29 -5.16 3.23 -18.50
N VAL A 30 -4.17 2.34 -18.60
CA VAL A 30 -2.79 2.61 -18.20
C VAL A 30 -1.91 2.67 -19.44
N ASP A 31 -1.00 3.64 -19.51
CA ASP A 31 -0.02 3.74 -20.60
C ASP A 31 0.93 2.55 -20.63
N GLU A 32 1.26 2.04 -21.82
CA GLU A 32 2.17 0.90 -21.99
C GLU A 32 3.60 1.18 -21.49
N ASN A 33 4.01 2.45 -21.44
CA ASN A 33 5.32 2.86 -20.92
C ASN A 33 5.29 3.11 -19.40
N LEU A 34 4.15 2.93 -18.72
CA LEU A 34 4.10 3.08 -17.27
C LEU A 34 4.90 1.94 -16.62
N PRO A 35 5.86 2.25 -15.71
CA PRO A 35 6.59 1.22 -15.02
C PRO A 35 5.63 0.25 -14.30
N VAL A 36 5.88 -1.05 -14.47
CA VAL A 36 5.03 -2.15 -13.95
C VAL A 36 4.77 -2.02 -12.44
N ARG A 37 5.64 -1.31 -11.72
CA ARG A 37 5.50 -1.04 -10.28
C ARG A 37 4.31 -0.18 -9.92
N PHE A 38 3.92 0.77 -10.77
CA PHE A 38 2.73 1.56 -10.57
C PHE A 38 1.46 0.76 -10.91
N ASN A 39 1.56 -0.21 -11.83
CA ASN A 39 0.46 -1.12 -12.11
C ASN A 39 0.16 -2.10 -10.95
N ASN A 40 1.19 -2.47 -10.19
CA ASN A 40 1.08 -3.45 -9.10
C ASN A 40 1.32 -2.77 -7.74
N PRO A 41 0.29 -2.20 -7.09
CA PRO A 41 0.46 -1.50 -5.81
C PRO A 41 1.03 -2.41 -4.70
N ALA A 42 0.82 -3.73 -4.81
CA ALA A 42 1.37 -4.72 -3.89
C ALA A 42 2.91 -4.79 -3.85
N TRP A 43 3.63 -4.24 -4.84
CA TRP A 43 5.09 -4.16 -4.80
C TRP A 43 5.62 -3.15 -3.78
N PHE A 44 4.79 -2.22 -3.30
CA PHE A 44 5.17 -1.26 -2.26
C PHE A 44 5.01 -1.84 -0.85
N ARG A 45 5.99 -2.65 -0.43
CA ARG A 45 5.97 -3.40 0.85
C ARG A 45 6.26 -2.57 2.11
N GLY A 46 6.70 -1.32 1.97
CA GLY A 46 7.20 -0.47 3.07
C GLY A 46 6.14 0.32 3.85
N TYR A 47 4.90 0.34 3.36
CA TYR A 47 3.82 1.16 3.90
C TYR A 47 2.94 0.43 4.92
N ARG A 48 3.39 -0.71 5.46
CA ARG A 48 2.63 -1.42 6.47
C ARG A 48 2.78 -0.73 7.81
N PRO A 49 1.69 -0.59 8.61
CA PRO A 49 1.81 -0.06 9.95
C PRO A 49 2.74 -0.99 10.74
N LYS A 50 3.83 -0.43 11.25
CA LYS A 50 4.74 -1.17 12.14
C LYS A 50 4.03 -1.38 13.47
N ALA A 51 4.14 -2.59 14.02
CA ALA A 51 3.68 -2.84 15.38
C ALA A 51 4.40 -1.86 16.32
N PRO A 52 3.67 -1.11 17.17
CA PRO A 52 4.28 -0.14 18.05
C PRO A 52 5.16 -0.87 19.07
N VAL A 53 6.39 -0.39 19.26
CA VAL A 53 7.31 -0.94 20.27
C VAL A 53 6.95 -0.48 21.68
N SER A 54 6.10 0.55 21.80
CA SER A 54 5.69 1.17 23.07
C SER A 54 4.18 1.44 23.12
N VAL A 55 3.68 1.64 24.35
CA VAL A 55 2.28 1.98 24.61
C VAL A 55 1.89 3.34 24.01
N TYR A 56 2.84 4.28 23.95
CA TYR A 56 2.62 5.62 23.42
C TYR A 56 2.87 5.70 21.91
N ARG A 57 1.85 6.11 21.16
CA ARG A 57 1.94 6.40 19.73
C ARG A 57 2.07 7.89 19.48
N THR A 58 2.88 8.28 18.50
CA THR A 58 2.93 9.66 18.02
C THR A 58 2.07 9.81 16.77
N SER A 59 1.50 11.00 16.55
CA SER A 59 0.69 11.32 15.37
C SER A 59 1.45 11.10 14.05
N ASN A 60 2.77 11.33 14.07
CA ASN A 60 3.64 11.14 12.91
C ASN A 60 3.78 9.66 12.49
N GLN A 61 3.50 8.70 13.37
CA GLN A 61 3.52 7.26 13.02
C GLN A 61 2.42 6.88 12.03
N THR A 62 1.38 7.71 11.90
CA THR A 62 0.31 7.53 10.91
C THR A 62 0.81 7.83 9.50
N TYR A 63 1.77 8.75 9.35
CA TYR A 63 2.31 9.12 8.06
C TYR A 63 3.15 7.97 7.47
N GLY A 64 2.89 7.63 6.21
CA GLY A 64 3.58 6.53 5.51
C GLY A 64 3.20 5.12 5.99
N GLY A 65 2.26 4.98 6.94
CA GLY A 65 1.77 3.70 7.44
C GLY A 65 0.59 3.11 6.65
N ARG A 66 0.17 3.77 5.56
CA ARG A 66 -0.91 3.30 4.67
C ARG A 66 -0.35 2.91 3.32
N ALA A 67 -0.59 1.67 2.91
CA ALA A 67 -0.19 1.16 1.60
C ALA A 67 -0.98 1.82 0.47
N PRO A 68 -0.30 2.17 -0.64
CA PRO A 68 -0.97 2.76 -1.80
C PRO A 68 -1.94 1.78 -2.43
N THR A 69 -3.07 2.29 -2.89
CA THR A 69 -4.12 1.51 -3.58
C THR A 69 -4.13 1.77 -5.09
N VAL A 70 -4.87 0.95 -5.84
CA VAL A 70 -5.01 1.12 -7.29
C VAL A 70 -5.54 2.50 -7.69
N HIS A 71 -6.36 3.13 -6.85
CA HIS A 71 -6.94 4.46 -7.09
C HIS A 71 -6.01 5.62 -6.73
N GLU A 72 -4.94 5.34 -5.99
CA GLU A 72 -3.92 6.34 -5.63
C GLU A 72 -2.72 6.28 -6.58
N MET A 73 -2.58 5.20 -7.36
CA MET A 73 -1.52 5.05 -8.35
C MET A 73 -1.78 5.93 -9.57
N PRO A 74 -0.71 6.48 -10.19
CA PRO A 74 -0.85 7.27 -11.40
C PRO A 74 -1.15 6.37 -12.60
N ASP A 75 -2.15 6.74 -13.39
CA ASP A 75 -2.51 6.04 -14.64
C ASP A 75 -1.62 6.44 -15.82
N CYS A 76 -0.95 7.59 -15.71
CA CYS A 76 -0.06 8.15 -16.72
C CYS A 76 1.36 8.34 -16.16
N PRO A 77 2.39 8.29 -17.03
CA PRO A 77 3.77 8.47 -16.60
C PRO A 77 3.94 9.81 -15.88
N LEU A 78 4.79 9.81 -14.86
CA LEU A 78 5.16 11.02 -14.12
C LEU A 78 5.57 12.09 -15.14
N LYS A 79 4.95 13.27 -15.06
CA LYS A 79 5.08 14.40 -16.01
C LYS A 79 6.52 14.90 -16.30
N GLY A 80 7.55 14.29 -15.71
CA GLY A 80 8.97 14.57 -15.94
C GLY A 80 9.67 13.65 -16.95
N ILE A 81 9.05 12.54 -17.39
CA ILE A 81 9.57 11.69 -18.47
C ILE A 81 8.73 12.02 -19.71
N ALA A 82 9.13 13.06 -20.43
CA ALA A 82 8.41 13.55 -21.60
C ALA A 82 8.51 12.57 -22.77
N THR A 83 7.64 11.56 -22.80
CA THR A 83 7.24 10.90 -24.04
C THR A 83 5.91 11.51 -24.46
N HIS A 84 5.94 12.22 -25.60
CA HIS A 84 4.90 13.06 -26.20
C HIS A 84 3.59 12.35 -26.59
N ARG A 85 3.00 11.48 -25.74
CA ARG A 85 1.73 10.79 -26.06
C ARG A 85 0.87 10.45 -24.84
N CYS A 86 0.52 11.45 -24.02
CA CYS A 86 -0.73 11.38 -23.26
C CYS A 86 -1.54 12.64 -23.57
N VAL A 87 -2.29 12.60 -24.66
CA VAL A 87 -3.38 13.55 -24.91
C VAL A 87 -4.68 12.73 -24.83
N PRO A 88 -5.50 12.93 -23.79
CA PRO A 88 -6.85 12.37 -23.78
C PRO A 88 -7.77 13.22 -24.68
N PHE A 89 -8.67 12.54 -25.39
CA PHE A 89 -10.02 13.03 -25.72
C PHE A 89 -10.96 12.55 -24.63
#